data_AF-A0A7W4WB77-F1
#
_entry.id   AF-A0A7W4WB77-F1
#
_cell.length_a   1.000
_cell.length_b   1.000
_cell.length_c   1.000
_cell.angle_alpha   90.00
_cell.angle_beta   90.00
_cell.angle_gamma   90.00
#
_symmetry.space_group_name_H-M   'P 1'
#
loop_
_entity.id
_entity.type
_entity.pdbx_description
1 polymer ?
#
loop_
_entity_poly.entity_id
_entity_poly.type
_entity_poly.pdbx_seq_one_letter_code
_entity_poly.pdbx_strand_id
1 'polypeptide(L)'
;MAQTPEASDHTSIKRRIEAAREARQPRNLFPFAGNPRESMPEGIPLSLDGYLELVDWSGRILREGKRGAIDEKLPPILDRLQIDPQHWLYLNRNFESRFKSLVGAAHSMRSACERLGKRWAQGIRDCERYFSPPAAS
;
A
#
# COMPACT_ATOMS: atom_id res chain seq x y z
N MET A 1 17.42 8.64 0.68
CA MET A 1 16.19 8.33 1.43
C MET A 1 16.48 8.52 2.91
N ALA A 2 15.49 8.94 3.70
CA ALA A 2 15.62 9.10 5.15
C ALA A 2 15.93 7.76 5.85
N GLN A 3 16.64 7.81 6.98
CA GLN A 3 17.06 6.61 7.72
C GLN A 3 15.94 5.98 8.53
N THR A 4 14.96 6.77 8.97
CA THR A 4 13.75 6.34 9.67
C THR A 4 12.55 7.15 9.15
N PRO A 5 11.30 6.67 9.34
CA PRO A 5 10.09 7.41 8.99
C PRO A 5 10.03 8.86 9.49
N GLU A 6 10.52 9.10 10.71
CA GLU A 6 10.50 10.39 11.41
C GLU A 6 11.41 11.43 10.73
N ALA A 7 12.46 11.00 10.02
CA ALA A 7 13.44 11.86 9.37
C ALA A 7 13.09 12.23 7.92
N SER A 8 11.87 11.93 7.46
CA SER A 8 11.45 12.13 6.07
C SER A 8 10.82 13.50 5.83
N ASP A 9 11.58 14.46 5.30
CA ASP A 9 11.25 15.89 5.39
C ASP A 9 9.95 16.38 4.73
N HIS A 10 9.40 15.67 3.74
CA HIS A 10 8.26 16.15 2.92
C HIS A 10 7.23 15.07 2.58
N THR A 11 6.96 14.14 3.49
CA THR A 11 6.07 13.00 3.21
C THR A 11 4.82 12.98 4.08
N SER A 12 3.79 12.28 3.61
CA SER A 12 2.57 12.03 4.39
C SER A 12 2.86 11.36 5.73
N ILE A 13 3.91 10.53 5.81
CA ILE A 13 4.31 9.87 7.05
C ILE A 13 4.83 10.84 8.12
N LYS A 14 5.64 11.84 7.75
CA LYS A 14 6.08 12.88 8.70
C LYS A 14 4.90 13.65 9.30
N ARG A 15 3.96 14.09 8.46
CA ARG A 15 2.73 14.77 8.92
C ARG A 15 1.89 13.91 9.85
N ARG A 16 1.82 12.60 9.58
CA ARG A 16 1.09 11.64 10.44
C ARG A 16 1.81 11.45 11.77
N ILE A 17 3.14 11.35 11.79
CA ILE A 17 3.96 11.22 13.02
C ILE A 17 3.86 12.48 13.88
N GLU A 18 3.99 13.67 13.29
CA GLU A 18 3.90 14.95 14.00
C GLU A 18 2.52 15.11 14.66
N ALA A 19 1.44 14.85 13.94
CA ALA A 19 0.09 14.91 14.49
C ALA A 19 -0.13 13.87 15.61
N ALA A 20 0.43 12.67 15.47
CA ALA A 20 0.29 11.59 16.44
C ALA A 20 0.99 11.88 17.78
N ARG A 21 2.10 12.64 17.77
CA ARG A 21 2.74 13.13 19.01
C ARG A 21 1.81 13.99 19.85
N GLU A 22 0.83 14.62 19.22
CA GLU A 22 -0.21 15.42 19.86
C GLU A 22 -1.55 14.67 19.99
N ALA A 23 -1.52 13.34 19.86
CA ALA A 23 -2.69 12.45 19.85
C ALA A 23 -3.77 12.84 18.82
N ARG A 24 -3.36 13.36 17.66
CA ARG A 24 -4.24 13.85 16.59
C ARG A 24 -3.97 13.18 15.24
N GLN A 25 -4.92 13.31 14.33
CA GLN A 25 -4.76 13.00 12.90
C GLN A 25 -4.54 14.30 12.11
N PRO A 26 -3.72 14.29 11.04
CA PRO A 26 -3.49 15.45 10.19
C PRO A 26 -4.74 15.83 9.39
N ARG A 27 -5.11 17.12 9.38
CA ARG A 27 -6.35 17.62 8.75
C ARG A 27 -6.40 17.48 7.22
N ASN A 28 -5.24 17.55 6.57
CA ASN A 28 -5.13 17.56 5.10
C ASN A 28 -4.80 16.17 4.50
N LEU A 29 -4.96 15.10 5.28
CA LEU A 29 -4.81 13.73 4.81
C LEU A 29 -6.05 12.94 5.20
N PHE A 30 -6.41 11.95 4.38
CA PHE A 30 -7.51 11.05 4.71
C PHE A 30 -7.21 10.32 6.03
N PRO A 31 -8.13 10.35 7.02
CA PRO A 31 -7.87 9.86 8.37
C PRO A 31 -7.79 8.34 8.40
N PHE A 32 -7.07 7.79 9.39
CA PHE A 32 -7.13 6.37 9.69
C PHE A 32 -8.36 6.06 10.55
N ALA A 33 -9.20 5.13 10.10
CA ALA A 33 -10.38 4.66 10.81
C ALA A 33 -10.10 3.40 11.66
N GLY A 34 -8.90 2.81 11.55
CA GLY A 34 -8.52 1.62 12.28
C GLY A 34 -9.02 0.33 11.64
N ASN A 35 -9.23 -0.71 12.45
CA ASN A 35 -9.70 -1.99 11.93
C ASN A 35 -11.17 -1.91 11.48
N PRO A 36 -11.54 -2.59 10.37
CA PRO A 36 -12.93 -2.69 9.94
C PRO A 36 -13.84 -3.16 11.07
N ARG A 37 -14.96 -2.45 11.26
CA ARG A 37 -16.00 -2.75 12.25
C ARG A 37 -17.34 -2.20 11.79
N GLU A 38 -18.43 -2.71 12.35
CA GLU A 38 -19.76 -2.11 12.14
C GLU A 38 -19.73 -0.63 12.56
N SER A 39 -20.36 0.22 11.75
CA SER A 39 -20.39 1.67 11.96
C SER A 39 -19.01 2.34 11.98
N MET A 40 -18.06 1.86 11.17
CA MET A 40 -16.75 2.50 11.00
C MET A 40 -16.90 3.92 10.42
N PRO A 41 -16.27 4.95 11.01
CA PRO A 41 -16.25 6.28 10.42
C PRO A 41 -15.53 6.26 9.07
N GLU A 42 -15.82 7.24 8.22
CA GLU A 42 -15.12 7.38 6.95
C GLU A 42 -13.60 7.56 7.18
N GLY A 43 -12.81 6.71 6.53
CA GLY A 43 -11.36 6.73 6.66
C GLY A 43 -10.70 5.47 6.10
N ILE A 44 -9.37 5.45 6.15
CA ILE A 44 -8.56 4.30 5.74
C ILE A 44 -8.77 3.17 6.77
N PRO A 45 -9.14 1.95 6.36
CA PRO A 45 -9.32 0.79 7.25
C PRO A 45 -7.97 0.19 7.68
N LEU A 46 -7.13 1.04 8.26
CA LEU A 46 -5.80 0.76 8.76
C LEU A 46 -5.59 1.62 10.00
N SER A 47 -4.94 1.07 11.02
CA SER A 47 -4.50 1.82 12.18
C SER A 47 -3.16 2.54 11.90
N LEU A 48 -2.88 3.63 12.62
CA LEU A 48 -1.66 4.40 12.39
C LEU A 48 -0.39 3.57 12.67
N ASP A 49 -0.38 2.79 13.74
CA ASP A 49 0.69 1.85 14.09
C ASP A 49 0.94 0.83 12.97
N GLY A 50 -0.12 0.21 12.44
CA GLY A 50 -0.01 -0.73 11.32
C GLY A 50 0.52 -0.07 10.04
N TYR A 51 0.18 1.19 9.80
CA TYR A 51 0.78 1.97 8.71
C TYR A 51 2.28 2.23 8.93
N LEU A 52 2.67 2.66 10.13
CA LEU A 52 4.07 2.96 10.45
C LEU A 52 4.94 1.70 10.40
N GLU A 53 4.45 0.58 10.94
CA GLU A 53 5.11 -0.73 10.87
C GLU A 53 5.31 -1.16 9.40
N LEU A 54 4.26 -1.07 8.58
CA LEU A 54 4.33 -1.43 7.17
C LEU A 54 5.34 -0.56 6.41
N VAL A 55 5.38 0.75 6.67
CA VAL A 55 6.32 1.66 6.01
C VAL A 55 7.76 1.41 6.46
N ASP A 56 8.01 1.24 7.76
CA ASP A 56 9.34 0.95 8.28
C ASP A 56 9.87 -0.38 7.74
N TRP A 57 9.06 -1.44 7.81
CA TRP A 57 9.39 -2.76 7.27
C TRP A 57 9.71 -2.69 5.77
N SER A 58 8.86 -2.02 4.99
CA SER A 58 9.09 -1.85 3.54
C SER A 58 10.38 -1.07 3.25
N GLY A 59 10.63 0.01 4.01
CA GLY A 59 11.81 0.85 3.85
C GLY A 59 13.11 0.11 4.15
N ARG A 60 13.15 -0.69 5.22
CA ARG A 60 14.32 -1.50 5.59
C ARG A 60 14.68 -2.50 4.49
N ILE A 61 13.70 -3.27 4.01
CA ILE A 61 13.93 -4.28 2.98
C ILE A 61 14.42 -3.65 1.67
N LEU A 62 13.81 -2.54 1.25
CA LEU A 62 14.21 -1.85 0.02
C LEU A 62 15.61 -1.24 0.12
N ARG A 63 16.02 -0.76 1.31
CA ARG A 63 17.34 -0.15 1.55
C ARG A 63 18.45 -1.19 1.59
N GLU A 64 18.22 -2.34 2.23
CA GLU A 64 19.26 -3.36 2.38
C GLU A 64 19.68 -4.00 1.06
N GLY A 65 18.91 -3.81 -0.02
CA GLY A 65 19.26 -4.33 -1.34
C GLY A 65 19.32 -5.85 -1.41
N LYS A 66 18.94 -6.55 -0.32
CA LYS A 66 18.91 -8.01 -0.22
C LYS A 66 17.80 -8.53 -1.11
N ARG A 67 18.16 -8.80 -2.37
CA ARG A 67 17.30 -9.55 -3.28
C ARG A 67 17.06 -10.93 -2.66
N GLY A 68 15.87 -11.15 -2.11
CA GLY A 68 15.37 -12.47 -1.71
C GLY A 68 15.28 -12.76 -0.21
N ALA A 69 15.80 -11.90 0.67
CA ALA A 69 15.62 -12.07 2.12
C ALA A 69 14.46 -11.18 2.59
N ILE A 70 13.28 -11.78 2.69
CA ILE A 70 12.14 -11.18 3.40
C ILE A 70 12.34 -11.50 4.88
N ASP A 71 12.24 -10.48 5.74
CA ASP A 71 12.28 -10.70 7.20
C ASP A 71 11.17 -11.71 7.58
N GLU A 72 11.51 -12.67 8.45
CA GLU A 72 10.54 -13.66 8.96
C GLU A 72 9.36 -12.98 9.66
N LYS A 73 9.58 -11.78 10.22
CA LYS A 73 8.53 -10.97 10.84
C LYS A 73 7.84 -10.09 9.81
N LEU A 74 6.84 -10.66 9.15
CA LEU A 74 5.95 -9.92 8.26
C LEU A 74 4.99 -9.02 9.04
N PRO A 75 4.69 -7.80 8.56
CA PRO A 75 3.62 -6.98 9.12
C PRO A 75 2.28 -7.73 9.02
N PRO A 76 1.53 -7.91 10.12
CA PRO A 76 0.28 -8.69 10.13
C PRO A 76 -0.80 -8.19 9.15
N ILE A 77 -0.67 -6.93 8.71
CA ILE A 77 -1.57 -6.35 7.72
C ILE A 77 -1.47 -7.02 6.34
N LEU A 78 -0.29 -7.52 5.95
CA LEU A 78 -0.13 -8.17 4.65
C LEU A 78 -0.99 -9.44 4.59
N ASP A 79 -0.98 -10.25 5.64
CA ASP A 79 -1.81 -11.46 5.74
C ASP A 79 -3.30 -11.12 5.78
N ARG A 80 -3.68 -10.13 6.61
CA ARG A 80 -5.10 -9.69 6.73
C ARG A 80 -5.69 -9.20 5.40
N LEU A 81 -4.87 -8.59 4.56
CA LEU A 81 -5.28 -8.10 3.24
C LEU A 81 -5.02 -9.14 2.12
N GLN A 82 -4.52 -10.33 2.47
CA GLN A 82 -4.14 -11.38 1.52
C GLN A 82 -3.14 -10.88 0.46
N ILE A 83 -2.20 -10.04 0.88
CA ILE A 83 -1.17 -9.46 0.02
C ILE A 83 0.10 -10.30 0.16
N ASP A 84 0.53 -10.88 -0.95
CA ASP A 84 1.83 -11.56 -1.03
C ASP A 84 2.98 -10.56 -0.76
N PRO A 85 3.87 -10.82 0.21
CA PRO A 85 4.96 -9.91 0.56
C PRO A 85 5.96 -9.67 -0.58
N GLN A 86 6.22 -10.65 -1.45
CA GLN A 86 7.09 -10.46 -2.61
C GLN A 86 6.44 -9.53 -3.64
N HIS A 87 5.14 -9.71 -3.89
CA HIS A 87 4.37 -8.80 -4.73
C HIS A 87 4.34 -7.39 -4.15
N TRP A 88 4.12 -7.25 -2.84
CA TRP A 88 4.16 -5.95 -2.16
C TRP A 88 5.50 -5.24 -2.35
N LEU A 89 6.62 -5.93 -2.11
CA LEU A 89 7.96 -5.36 -2.27
C LEU A 89 8.26 -5.00 -3.74
N TYR A 90 7.86 -5.86 -4.67
CA TYR A 90 7.98 -5.58 -6.09
C TYR A 90 7.20 -4.32 -6.48
N LEU A 91 5.96 -4.20 -6.01
CA LEU A 91 5.11 -3.04 -6.26
C LEU A 91 5.74 -1.78 -5.65
N ASN A 92 6.17 -1.79 -4.39
CA ASN A 92 6.79 -0.62 -3.76
C ASN A 92 7.99 -0.06 -4.54
N ARG A 93 8.75 -0.93 -5.23
CA ARG A 93 9.87 -0.50 -6.07
C ARG A 93 9.47 -0.06 -7.47
N ASN A 94 8.47 -0.70 -8.07
CA ASN A 94 8.20 -0.59 -9.50
C ASN A 94 6.85 0.07 -9.82
N PHE A 95 6.06 0.46 -8.82
CA PHE A 95 4.67 0.89 -8.97
C PHE A 95 4.50 1.93 -10.09
N GLU A 96 5.17 3.06 -9.98
CA GLU A 96 5.06 4.17 -10.94
C GLU A 96 5.61 3.82 -12.33
N SER A 97 6.50 2.82 -12.43
CA SER A 97 7.03 2.34 -13.71
C SER A 97 6.06 1.39 -14.42
N ARG A 98 5.34 0.55 -13.66
CA ARG A 98 4.44 -0.48 -14.17
C ARG A 98 3.02 0.03 -14.42
N PHE A 99 2.56 0.98 -13.60
CA PHE A 99 1.22 1.55 -13.69
C PHE A 99 1.31 3.02 -14.09
N LYS A 100 0.68 3.37 -15.22
CA LYS A 100 0.72 4.73 -15.80
C LYS A 100 -0.62 5.44 -15.79
N SER A 101 -1.73 4.72 -15.62
CA SER A 101 -3.06 5.34 -15.67
C SER A 101 -4.04 4.71 -14.70
N LEU A 102 -4.21 3.40 -14.79
CA LEU A 102 -5.19 2.68 -14.00
C LEU A 102 -4.56 1.42 -13.40
N VAL A 103 -4.97 1.08 -12.19
CA VAL A 103 -4.43 -0.03 -11.40
C VAL A 103 -5.54 -0.59 -10.52
N GLY A 104 -5.59 -1.90 -10.37
CA GLY A 104 -6.59 -2.59 -9.55
C GLY A 104 -6.80 -4.01 -10.04
N ALA A 105 -7.85 -4.66 -9.52
CA ALA A 105 -8.21 -6.00 -9.97
C ALA A 105 -8.50 -6.00 -11.48
N ALA A 106 -8.03 -7.04 -12.19
CA ALA A 106 -8.08 -7.08 -13.65
C ALA A 106 -9.51 -6.95 -14.21
N HIS A 107 -10.51 -7.54 -13.53
CA HIS A 107 -11.92 -7.42 -13.94
C HIS A 107 -12.42 -5.98 -13.82
N SER A 108 -12.18 -5.32 -12.67
CA SER A 108 -12.53 -3.91 -12.46
C SER A 108 -11.86 -3.03 -13.50
N MET A 109 -10.65 -3.42 -13.91
CA MET A 109 -9.92 -2.69 -14.92
C MET A 109 -10.54 -2.75 -16.31
N ARG A 110 -10.97 -3.93 -16.75
CA ARG A 110 -11.66 -4.08 -18.03
C ARG A 110 -12.94 -3.25 -18.04
N SER A 111 -13.74 -3.35 -16.98
CA SER A 111 -14.98 -2.56 -16.85
C SER A 111 -14.74 -1.05 -16.83
N ALA A 112 -13.66 -0.59 -16.18
CA ALA A 112 -13.28 0.82 -16.18
C ALA A 112 -12.84 1.29 -17.59
N CYS A 113 -12.08 0.47 -18.32
CA CYS A 113 -11.68 0.79 -19.68
C CYS A 113 -12.87 0.91 -20.64
N GLU A 114 -13.83 -0.02 -20.56
CA GLU A 114 -15.06 0.03 -21.34
C GLU A 114 -15.85 1.32 -21.07
N ARG A 115 -16.05 1.66 -19.79
CA ARG A 115 -16.72 2.91 -19.37
C ARG A 115 -16.03 4.17 -19.86
N LEU A 116 -14.71 4.13 -20.00
CA LEU A 116 -13.90 5.25 -20.50
C LEU A 116 -13.77 5.25 -22.04
N GLY A 117 -14.46 4.35 -22.75
CA GLY A 117 -14.39 4.23 -24.22
C GLY A 117 -13.03 3.72 -24.72
N LYS A 118 -12.20 3.13 -23.85
CA LYS A 118 -10.88 2.60 -24.20
C LYS A 118 -10.99 1.14 -24.61
N ARG A 119 -10.31 0.77 -25.70
CA ARG A 119 -10.26 -0.63 -26.20
C ARG A 119 -9.25 -1.51 -25.45
N TRP A 120 -8.35 -0.91 -24.66
CA TRP A 120 -7.32 -1.63 -23.91
C TRP A 120 -6.90 -0.85 -22.66
N ALA A 121 -6.33 -1.57 -21.68
CA ALA A 121 -5.74 -1.01 -20.46
C ALA A 121 -4.23 -1.30 -20.45
N GLN A 122 -3.40 -0.27 -20.34
CA GLN A 122 -1.97 -0.47 -20.14
C GLN A 122 -1.71 -1.09 -18.76
N GLY A 123 -0.88 -2.13 -18.70
CA GLY A 123 -0.53 -2.77 -17.42
C GLY A 123 -1.54 -3.82 -16.93
N ILE A 124 -2.48 -4.27 -17.78
CA ILE A 124 -3.49 -5.27 -17.37
C ILE A 124 -2.85 -6.59 -16.92
N ARG A 125 -1.75 -7.01 -17.56
CA ARG A 125 -1.00 -8.20 -17.18
C ARG A 125 -0.34 -8.07 -15.79
N ASP A 126 0.08 -6.86 -15.43
CA ASP A 126 0.59 -6.58 -14.09
C ASP A 126 -0.56 -6.52 -13.07
N CYS A 127 -1.73 -6.03 -13.47
CA CYS A 127 -2.96 -6.08 -12.66
C CYS A 127 -3.35 -7.53 -12.34
N GLU A 128 -3.35 -8.39 -13.36
CA GLU A 128 -3.59 -9.84 -13.20
C GLU A 128 -2.58 -10.49 -12.26
N ARG A 129 -1.31 -10.10 -12.34
CA ARG A 129 -0.24 -10.72 -11.55
C ARG A 129 -0.23 -10.28 -10.08
N TYR A 130 -0.45 -8.99 -9.82
CA TYR A 130 -0.19 -8.40 -8.50
C TYR A 130 -1.46 -8.00 -7.74
N PHE A 131 -2.62 -7.96 -8.39
CA PHE A 131 -3.89 -7.52 -7.80
C PHE A 131 -5.02 -8.54 -8.00
N SER A 132 -4.72 -9.76 -8.46
CA SER A 132 -5.66 -10.86 -8.41
C SER A 132 -5.57 -11.53 -7.04
N PRO A 133 -6.72 -11.92 -6.44
CA PRO A 133 -6.67 -12.75 -5.25
C PRO A 133 -5.92 -14.06 -5.56
N PRO A 134 -5.16 -14.61 -4.60
CA PRO A 134 -4.59 -15.95 -4.76
C PRO A 134 -5.72 -16.93 -5.07
N ALA A 135 -5.47 -17.87 -5.98
CA ALA A 135 -6.45 -18.91 -6.31
C ALA A 135 -6.89 -19.59 -5.01
N ALA A 136 -8.20 -19.59 -4.75
CA ALA A 136 -8.76 -20.31 -3.60
C ALA A 136 -8.28 -21.77 -3.69
N SER A 137 -7.53 -22.20 -2.68
CA SER A 137 -7.11 -23.59 -2.50
C SER A 137 -8.19 -24.38 -1.78
#